data_AF-A0A0C2RJ53-F1
#
_entry.id   AF-A0A0C2RJ53-F1
#
_cell.length_a   1.000
_cell.length_b   1.000
_cell.length_c   1.000
_cell.angle_alpha   90.00
_cell.angle_beta   90.00
_cell.angle_gamma   90.00
#
_symmetry.space_group_name_H-M   'P 1'
#
loop_
_entity.id
_entity.type
_entity.pdbx_description
1 polymer ?
#
loop_
_entity_poly.entity_id
_entity_poly.type
_entity_poly.pdbx_seq_one_letter_code
_entity_poly.pdbx_strand_id
1 'polypeptide(L)'
;MHKKGRPLLYVNQPEFPEIKPVMQHYYQAPITKDKPPVKKPKVPPLGYIEETEKELPAEEPHKEQTFSFRELKPFKKMTLPEKIDYLGAFEGRRAPFQCRFVKEDGSEVHGIITSKNKHDLSIKTLKGEELQLERDEVLDIHIY
;
A
#
# COMPACT_ATOMS: atom_id res chain seq x y z
N MET A 1 -46.03 -18.42 -17.56
CA MET A 1 -46.72 -17.26 -18.18
C MET A 1 -46.63 -16.09 -17.21
N HIS A 2 -45.78 -15.09 -17.49
CA HIS A 2 -45.58 -13.95 -16.58
C HIS A 2 -46.70 -12.92 -16.75
N LYS A 3 -47.31 -12.52 -15.63
CA LYS A 3 -48.45 -11.60 -15.56
C LYS A 3 -48.05 -10.21 -16.08
N LYS A 4 -48.72 -9.77 -17.15
CA LYS A 4 -48.69 -8.40 -17.65
C LYS A 4 -49.35 -7.48 -16.61
N GLY A 5 -48.74 -6.33 -16.28
CA GLY A 5 -49.50 -5.21 -15.70
C GLY A 5 -48.98 -4.57 -14.41
N ARG A 6 -47.67 -4.33 -14.25
CA ARG A 6 -47.21 -3.21 -13.43
C ARG A 6 -46.39 -2.28 -14.31
N PRO A 7 -46.81 -1.02 -14.55
CA PRO A 7 -45.97 -0.07 -15.25
C PRO A 7 -44.74 0.21 -14.38
N LEU A 8 -43.55 0.18 -14.99
CA LEU A 8 -42.36 0.71 -14.33
C LEU A 8 -42.61 2.19 -14.04
N LEU A 9 -42.51 2.57 -12.76
CA LEU A 9 -42.48 3.98 -12.37
C LEU A 9 -41.23 4.60 -12.99
N TYR A 10 -41.41 5.36 -14.06
CA TYR A 10 -40.34 6.17 -14.64
C TYR A 10 -40.08 7.32 -13.68
N VAL A 11 -39.06 7.17 -12.84
CA VAL A 11 -38.49 8.29 -12.09
C VAL A 11 -37.76 9.16 -13.11
N ASN A 12 -38.24 10.39 -13.27
CA ASN A 12 -37.65 11.37 -14.18
C ASN A 12 -36.19 11.61 -13.78
N GLN A 13 -35.24 11.07 -14.54
CA GLN A 13 -33.81 11.33 -14.32
C GLN A 13 -33.48 12.69 -14.94
N PRO A 14 -32.91 13.64 -14.16
CA PRO A 14 -32.43 14.88 -14.73
C PRO A 14 -31.27 14.59 -15.68
N GLU A 15 -31.21 15.33 -16.78
CA GLU A 15 -30.07 15.29 -17.68
C GLU A 15 -28.86 15.90 -16.96
N PHE A 16 -27.81 15.11 -16.81
CA PHE A 16 -26.55 15.61 -16.28
C PHE A 16 -25.80 16.34 -17.38
N PRO A 17 -25.36 17.59 -17.16
CA PRO A 17 -24.53 18.29 -18.13
C PRO A 17 -23.19 17.56 -18.25
N GLU A 18 -22.78 17.27 -19.49
CA GLU A 18 -21.45 16.75 -19.77
C GLU A 18 -20.39 17.82 -19.45
N ILE A 19 -19.82 17.75 -18.25
CA ILE A 19 -18.69 18.60 -17.87
C ILE A 19 -17.47 18.06 -18.62
N LYS A 20 -17.07 18.75 -19.69
CA LYS A 20 -15.80 18.48 -20.37
C LYS A 20 -14.68 18.86 -19.41
N PRO A 21 -13.83 17.91 -18.95
CA PRO A 21 -12.74 18.25 -18.07
C PRO A 21 -11.77 19.18 -18.81
N VAL A 22 -11.56 20.39 -18.28
CA VAL A 22 -10.50 21.29 -18.73
C VAL A 22 -9.19 20.71 -18.20
N MET A 23 -8.64 19.77 -18.95
CA MET A 23 -7.30 19.24 -18.69
C MET A 23 -6.28 20.37 -18.87
N GLN A 24 -5.26 20.39 -18.00
CA GLN A 24 -4.16 21.36 -18.00
C GLN A 24 -3.57 21.55 -19.41
N HIS A 25 -3.36 22.79 -19.83
CA HIS A 25 -2.71 23.11 -21.10
C HIS A 25 -1.21 22.81 -21.02
N TYR A 26 -0.76 21.77 -21.73
CA TYR A 26 0.66 21.52 -21.94
C TYR A 26 1.18 22.39 -23.08
N TYR A 27 2.01 23.38 -22.75
CA TYR A 27 2.79 24.11 -23.74
C TYR A 27 4.06 23.32 -24.03
N GLN A 28 4.09 22.63 -25.16
CA GLN A 28 5.33 22.08 -25.70
C GLN A 28 5.98 23.14 -26.60
N ALA A 29 7.18 23.58 -26.24
CA ALA A 29 7.96 24.41 -27.15
C ALA A 29 8.29 23.62 -28.43
N PRO A 30 8.22 24.24 -29.63
CA PRO A 30 8.60 23.57 -30.85
C PRO A 30 10.06 23.11 -30.75
N ILE A 31 10.27 21.81 -30.94
CA ILE A 31 11.61 21.22 -30.99
C ILE A 31 12.25 21.69 -32.30
N THR A 32 13.01 22.78 -32.25
CA THR A 32 13.96 23.07 -33.32
C THR A 32 15.04 22.01 -33.24
N LYS A 33 15.03 21.09 -34.21
CA LYS A 33 16.21 20.26 -34.51
C LYS A 33 17.34 21.24 -34.83
N ASP A 34 18.50 20.95 -34.27
CA ASP A 34 19.75 21.72 -34.33
C ASP A 34 19.92 22.78 -33.23
N LYS A 35 20.34 22.30 -32.05
CA LYS A 35 21.18 23.10 -31.12
C LYS A 35 22.50 22.35 -30.90
N PRO A 36 23.66 23.01 -31.05
CA PRO A 36 24.94 22.43 -30.64
C PRO A 36 24.96 22.22 -29.11
N PRO A 37 25.81 21.31 -28.59
CA PRO A 37 25.84 21.00 -27.16
C PRO A 37 26.19 22.24 -26.34
N VAL A 38 25.19 22.79 -25.64
CA VAL A 38 25.39 23.86 -24.67
C VAL A 38 26.14 23.28 -23.48
N LYS A 39 27.42 23.63 -23.34
CA LYS A 39 28.17 23.44 -22.09
C LYS A 39 27.42 24.19 -20.99
N LYS A 40 26.87 23.47 -20.02
CA LYS A 40 26.25 24.08 -18.84
C LYS A 40 27.33 24.92 -18.13
N PRO A 41 27.14 26.24 -17.94
CA PRO A 41 28.04 27.01 -17.09
C PRO A 41 27.92 26.45 -15.67
N LYS A 42 29.05 26.09 -15.07
CA LYS A 42 29.14 25.65 -13.68
C LYS A 42 28.97 26.90 -12.82
N VAL A 43 27.73 27.23 -12.47
CA VAL A 43 27.45 28.33 -11.55
C VAL A 43 27.80 27.84 -10.14
N PRO A 44 28.73 28.49 -9.41
CA PRO A 44 28.96 28.14 -8.02
C PRO A 44 27.71 28.52 -7.20
N PRO A 45 27.27 27.68 -6.25
CA PRO A 45 26.17 28.03 -5.36
C PRO A 45 26.54 29.25 -4.51
N LEU A 46 25.54 30.09 -4.27
CA LEU A 46 25.61 31.35 -3.56
C LEU A 46 25.64 31.09 -2.04
N GLY A 47 26.72 31.54 -1.38
CA GLY A 47 26.73 31.79 0.07
C GLY A 47 27.39 30.71 0.93
N TYR A 48 28.55 31.07 1.48
CA TYR A 48 29.19 30.42 2.62
C TYR A 48 28.30 30.64 3.86
N ILE A 49 27.97 29.58 4.58
CA ILE A 49 27.46 29.67 5.96
C ILE A 49 28.59 29.15 6.84
N GLU A 50 29.04 29.98 7.76
CA GLU A 50 30.13 29.71 8.69
C GLU A 50 29.85 28.46 9.54
N GLU A 51 30.93 27.72 9.77
CA GLU A 51 31.01 26.47 10.52
C GLU A 51 30.46 26.66 11.93
N THR A 52 29.32 26.02 12.21
CA THR A 52 28.91 25.74 13.59
C THR A 52 29.02 24.23 13.77
N GLU A 53 30.06 23.80 14.49
CA GLU A 53 30.28 22.42 14.90
C GLU A 53 29.05 21.94 15.70
N LYS A 54 28.19 21.17 15.06
CA LYS A 54 27.22 20.30 15.73
C LYS A 54 27.68 18.88 15.52
N GLU A 55 28.12 18.25 16.61
CA GLU A 55 28.43 16.83 16.67
C GLU A 55 27.22 16.02 16.18
N LEU A 56 27.42 15.28 15.07
CA LEU A 56 26.44 14.34 14.53
C LEU A 56 26.52 13.03 15.34
N PRO A 57 25.42 12.51 15.88
CA PRO A 57 25.38 11.14 16.35
C PRO A 57 25.54 10.19 15.15
N ALA A 58 26.33 9.13 15.34
CA ALA A 58 26.69 8.15 14.32
C ALA A 58 25.48 7.69 13.48
N GLU A 59 25.48 8.05 12.19
CA GLU A 59 24.50 7.59 11.22
C GLU A 59 24.80 6.13 10.86
N GLU A 60 23.87 5.23 11.19
CA GLU A 60 23.83 3.89 10.61
C GLU A 60 23.67 3.99 9.09
N PRO A 61 24.25 3.07 8.31
CA PRO A 61 24.22 3.15 6.85
C PRO A 61 22.78 3.05 6.34
N HIS A 62 22.23 4.18 5.91
CA HIS A 62 20.99 4.24 5.13
C HIS A 62 21.22 3.48 3.81
N LYS A 63 20.83 2.21 3.81
CA LYS A 63 20.76 1.40 2.59
C LYS A 63 19.82 2.11 1.63
N GLU A 64 20.38 2.61 0.53
CA GLU A 64 19.63 3.10 -0.62
C GLU A 64 18.75 1.94 -1.11
N GLN A 65 17.49 1.92 -0.67
CA GLN A 65 16.52 0.94 -1.12
C GLN A 65 16.17 1.31 -2.57
N THR A 66 16.90 0.72 -3.50
CA THR A 66 16.47 0.67 -4.90
C THR A 66 15.15 -0.11 -4.91
N PHE A 67 14.03 0.61 -5.03
CA PHE A 67 12.69 0.03 -5.10
C PHE A 67 12.58 -0.76 -6.41
N SER A 68 12.94 -2.04 -6.35
CA SER A 68 12.59 -2.98 -7.41
C SER A 68 11.10 -3.31 -7.29
N PHE A 69 10.29 -2.76 -8.19
CA PHE A 69 8.89 -3.15 -8.33
C PHE A 69 8.85 -4.59 -8.85
N ARG A 70 8.77 -5.54 -7.93
CA ARG A 70 8.40 -6.92 -8.22
C ARG A 70 6.90 -7.07 -8.04
N GLU A 71 6.24 -7.62 -9.05
CA GLU A 71 4.86 -8.02 -8.91
C GLU A 71 4.73 -9.06 -7.79
N LEU A 72 3.91 -8.75 -6.79
CA LEU A 72 3.61 -9.70 -5.73
C LEU A 72 2.67 -10.77 -6.27
N LYS A 73 2.93 -12.01 -5.89
CA LYS A 73 2.01 -13.12 -6.17
C LYS A 73 0.63 -12.81 -5.56
N PRO A 74 -0.48 -13.29 -6.13
CA PRO A 74 -1.77 -13.19 -5.46
C PRO A 74 -1.71 -13.94 -4.12
N PHE A 75 -2.34 -13.38 -3.08
CA PHE A 75 -2.27 -13.90 -1.70
C PHE A 75 -2.61 -15.39 -1.59
N LYS A 76 -3.58 -15.87 -2.37
CA LYS A 76 -4.00 -17.29 -2.43
C LYS A 76 -2.89 -18.26 -2.87
N LYS A 77 -1.86 -17.76 -3.58
CA LYS A 77 -0.71 -18.56 -4.06
C LYS A 77 0.56 -18.35 -3.23
N MET A 78 0.52 -17.49 -2.21
CA MET A 78 1.66 -17.28 -1.31
C MET A 78 1.79 -18.43 -0.30
N THR A 79 3.01 -18.69 0.12
CA THR A 79 3.30 -19.60 1.24
C THR A 79 2.95 -18.94 2.58
N LEU A 80 2.70 -19.72 3.63
CA LEU A 80 2.46 -19.22 5.00
C LEU A 80 3.43 -18.11 5.46
N PRO A 81 4.77 -18.28 5.38
CA PRO A 81 5.70 -17.23 5.79
C PRO A 81 5.57 -15.97 4.92
N GLU A 82 5.40 -16.12 3.60
CA GLU A 82 5.14 -14.99 2.70
C GLU A 82 3.83 -14.26 3.07
N LYS A 83 2.78 -14.99 3.45
CA LYS A 83 1.50 -14.42 3.90
C LYS A 83 1.68 -13.62 5.19
N ILE A 84 2.42 -14.14 6.16
CA ILE A 84 2.72 -13.45 7.42
C ILE A 84 3.54 -12.19 7.15
N ASP A 85 4.56 -12.27 6.29
CA ASP A 85 5.38 -11.11 5.92
C ASP A 85 4.57 -10.05 5.18
N TYR A 86 3.69 -10.47 4.27
CA TYR A 86 2.74 -9.59 3.60
C TYR A 86 1.84 -8.87 4.60
N LEU A 87 1.26 -9.59 5.56
CA LEU A 87 0.38 -9.01 6.57
C LEU A 87 1.13 -8.09 7.55
N GLY A 88 2.37 -8.42 7.90
CA GLY A 88 3.22 -7.58 8.75
C GLY A 88 3.64 -6.25 8.12
N ALA A 89 3.64 -6.14 6.79
CA ALA A 89 3.90 -4.86 6.11
C ALA A 89 2.83 -3.79 6.41
N PHE A 90 1.67 -4.19 6.95
CA PHE A 90 0.55 -3.29 7.26
C PHE A 90 0.52 -2.81 8.72
N GLU A 91 1.48 -3.24 9.55
CA GLU A 91 1.62 -2.79 10.94
C GLU A 91 1.63 -1.25 11.01
N GLY A 92 0.58 -0.68 11.63
CA GLY A 92 0.50 0.74 11.98
C GLY A 92 0.04 1.74 10.91
N ARG A 93 -0.20 1.36 9.64
CA ARG A 93 -0.47 2.38 8.58
C ARG A 93 -1.65 2.14 7.64
N ARG A 94 -2.33 0.99 7.66
CA ARG A 94 -3.48 0.74 6.78
C ARG A 94 -4.68 0.16 7.50
N ALA A 95 -5.85 0.38 6.92
CA ALA A 95 -7.10 -0.23 7.37
C ALA A 95 -6.89 -1.74 7.51
N PRO A 96 -7.11 -2.30 8.70
CA PRO A 96 -6.72 -3.68 8.96
C PRO A 96 -7.61 -4.67 8.21
N PHE A 97 -6.99 -5.61 7.51
CA PHE A 97 -7.71 -6.67 6.83
C PHE A 97 -8.12 -7.74 7.85
N GLN A 98 -9.42 -8.04 7.91
CA GLN A 98 -9.89 -9.18 8.68
C GLN A 98 -9.39 -10.46 8.02
N CYS A 99 -8.68 -11.26 8.80
CA CYS A 99 -8.11 -12.53 8.40
C CYS A 99 -8.74 -13.66 9.22
N ARG A 100 -8.89 -14.83 8.58
CA ARG A 100 -9.23 -16.10 9.20
C ARG A 100 -7.99 -16.96 9.27
N PHE A 101 -7.58 -17.29 10.48
CA PHE A 101 -6.43 -18.13 10.80
C PHE A 101 -6.94 -19.53 11.10
N VAL A 102 -6.45 -20.52 10.35
CA VAL A 102 -6.78 -21.94 10.57
C VAL A 102 -5.63 -22.55 11.36
N LYS A 103 -5.93 -23.08 12.55
CA LYS A 103 -4.95 -23.79 13.38
C LYS A 103 -4.81 -25.25 13.00
N GLU A 104 -3.73 -25.89 13.45
CA GLU A 104 -3.51 -27.34 13.34
C GLU A 104 -4.61 -28.15 14.03
N ASP A 105 -5.11 -27.68 15.17
CA ASP A 105 -6.24 -28.29 15.90
C ASP A 105 -7.58 -28.23 15.14
N GLY A 106 -7.63 -27.58 13.97
CA GLY A 106 -8.85 -27.34 13.21
C GLY A 106 -9.72 -26.20 13.76
N SER A 107 -9.28 -25.54 14.83
CA SER A 107 -9.91 -24.32 15.33
C SER A 107 -9.57 -23.11 14.45
N GLU A 108 -10.47 -22.14 14.41
CA GLU A 108 -10.31 -20.97 13.55
C GLU A 108 -10.45 -19.69 14.35
N VAL A 109 -9.53 -18.77 14.13
CA VAL A 109 -9.50 -17.47 14.80
C VAL A 109 -9.72 -16.39 13.76
N HIS A 110 -10.59 -15.44 14.07
CA HIS A 110 -10.90 -14.31 13.20
C HIS A 110 -10.33 -13.04 13.83
N GLY A 111 -9.51 -12.31 13.07
CA GLY A 111 -8.90 -11.09 13.58
C GLY A 111 -7.90 -10.47 12.64
N ILE A 112 -7.11 -9.56 13.19
CA ILE A 112 -6.15 -8.72 12.47
C ILE A 112 -4.79 -8.91 13.12
N ILE A 113 -3.73 -9.10 12.32
CA ILE A 113 -2.36 -9.12 12.85
C ILE A 113 -1.98 -7.70 13.27
N THR A 114 -1.59 -7.54 14.54
CA THR A 114 -1.18 -6.24 15.11
C THR A 114 0.34 -6.13 15.24
N SER A 115 1.01 -7.23 15.57
CA SER A 115 2.47 -7.33 15.57
C SER A 115 2.93 -8.73 15.21
N LYS A 116 4.11 -8.81 14.57
CA LYS A 116 4.81 -10.07 14.33
C LYS A 116 6.11 -10.15 15.14
N ASN A 117 6.23 -11.20 15.96
CA ASN A 117 7.50 -11.66 16.51
C ASN A 117 8.02 -12.85 15.69
N LYS A 118 9.24 -13.33 15.94
CA LYS A 118 9.81 -14.46 15.16
C LYS A 118 9.04 -15.76 15.33
N HIS A 119 8.49 -15.99 16.53
CA HIS A 119 7.76 -17.21 16.91
C HIS A 119 6.27 -16.98 17.08
N ASP A 120 5.88 -15.76 17.50
CA ASP A 120 4.49 -15.46 17.86
C ASP A 120 3.88 -14.38 16.96
N LEU A 121 2.56 -14.44 16.82
CA LEU A 121 1.72 -13.45 16.16
C LEU A 121 0.70 -12.92 17.16
N SER A 122 0.60 -11.60 17.28
CA SER A 122 -0.48 -10.99 18.04
C SER A 122 -1.67 -10.67 17.11
N ILE A 123 -2.81 -11.25 17.44
CA ILE A 123 -4.03 -11.13 16.65
C ILE A 123 -5.07 -10.38 17.48
N LYS A 124 -5.55 -9.25 16.95
CA LYS A 124 -6.66 -8.52 17.54
C LYS A 124 -7.97 -9.04 16.94
N THR A 125 -8.78 -9.65 17.79
CA THR A 125 -10.11 -10.15 17.40
C THR A 125 -11.10 -9.00 17.21
N LEU A 126 -12.25 -9.30 16.59
CA LEU A 126 -13.33 -8.33 16.38
C LEU A 126 -13.91 -7.75 17.68
N LYS A 127 -13.78 -8.50 18.78
CA LYS A 127 -14.21 -8.09 20.11
C LYS A 127 -13.20 -7.17 20.81
N GLY A 128 -12.02 -6.97 20.21
CA GLY A 128 -10.94 -6.17 20.77
C GLY A 128 -9.99 -6.94 21.69
N GLU A 129 -10.17 -8.26 21.84
CA GLU A 129 -9.25 -9.11 22.59
C GLU A 129 -7.99 -9.37 21.76
N GLU A 130 -6.82 -9.27 22.40
CA GLU A 130 -5.53 -9.62 21.82
C GLU A 130 -5.19 -11.08 22.15
N LEU A 131 -5.02 -11.88 21.11
CA LEU A 131 -4.70 -13.30 21.21
C LEU A 131 -3.29 -13.52 20.68
N GLN A 132 -2.45 -14.18 21.47
CA GLN A 132 -1.13 -14.63 21.04
C GLN A 132 -1.28 -16.00 20.37
N LEU A 133 -0.74 -16.11 19.17
CA LEU A 133 -0.77 -17.33 18.38
C LEU A 133 0.64 -17.70 17.96
N GLU A 134 1.05 -18.93 18.26
CA GLU A 134 2.32 -19.46 17.77
C GLU A 134 2.25 -19.66 16.25
N ARG A 135 3.32 -19.32 15.55
CA ARG A 135 3.38 -19.45 14.08
C ARG A 135 3.31 -20.90 13.62
N ASP A 136 3.82 -21.82 14.44
CA ASP A 136 3.89 -23.24 14.10
C ASP A 136 2.49 -23.89 14.19
N GLU A 137 1.59 -23.36 15.01
CA GLU A 137 0.20 -23.82 15.09
C GLU A 137 -0.65 -23.40 13.88
N VAL A 138 -0.19 -22.48 13.03
CA VAL A 138 -0.99 -21.91 11.93
C VAL A 138 -0.81 -22.71 10.64
N LEU A 139 -1.87 -23.37 10.19
CA LEU A 139 -1.90 -24.12 8.93
C LEU A 139 -2.18 -23.23 7.71
N ASP A 140 -3.10 -22.28 7.83
CA ASP A 140 -3.42 -21.38 6.72
C ASP A 140 -4.01 -20.04 7.17
N ILE A 141 -3.88 -19.04 6.30
CA ILE A 141 -4.43 -17.70 6.49
C ILE A 141 -5.23 -17.31 5.25
N HIS A 142 -6.47 -16.89 5.48
CA HIS A 142 -7.39 -16.38 4.46
C HIS A 142 -7.76 -14.93 4.75
N ILE A 143 -7.72 -14.08 3.73
CA ILE A 143 -8.21 -12.69 3.79
C ILE A 143 -9.61 -12.65 3.17
N TYR A 144 -10.53 -11.92 3.80
CA TYR A 144 -11.88 -11.65 3.29
C TYR A 144 -11.91 -10.60 2.17
#